data_AF-A0A950V6A5-F1
#
_entry.id   AF-A0A950V6A5-F1
#
_cell.length_a   1.000
_cell.length_b   1.000
_cell.length_c   1.000
_cell.angle_alpha   90.00
_cell.angle_beta   90.00
_cell.angle_gamma   90.00
#
_symmetry.space_group_name_H-M   'P 1'
#
loop_
_entity.id
_entity.type
_entity.pdbx_description
1 polymer ?
#
loop_
_entity_poly.entity_id
_entity_poly.type
_entity_poly.pdbx_seq_one_letter_code
_entity_poly.pdbx_strand_id
1 'polypeptide(L)'
;MAALCAAALSGHTYDIVVSGGRVIDPETKLDAVRNIGITGERIAAVSTGPLAGKQTIDAHGLIVSPGFIDLHSHGQNDENQRYQVHDGVTTALELEIGVADVDGWYREREGKRIINSGASAGHVPNRMFDPQTMADRATFRNPTEPSAGIRHVLVNGGAVIRDGQLDGAARFGQAIRAPQTERRQ
;
A
#
# COMPACT_ATOMS: atom_id res chain seq x y z
N MET A 1 -25.77 23.48 -35.98
CA MET A 1 -24.86 22.79 -36.91
C MET A 1 -23.71 23.76 -37.19
N ALA A 2 -22.62 23.66 -36.42
CA ALA A 2 -21.41 24.45 -36.63
C ALA A 2 -20.26 23.44 -36.57
N ALA A 3 -19.71 23.13 -37.75
CA ALA A 3 -18.53 22.31 -37.89
C ALA A 3 -17.34 23.14 -37.40
N LEU A 4 -16.72 22.73 -36.27
CA LEU A 4 -15.41 23.22 -35.92
C LEU A 4 -14.37 22.47 -36.75
N CYS A 5 -13.69 23.21 -37.63
CA CYS A 5 -12.48 22.79 -38.33
C CYS A 5 -11.46 22.21 -37.34
N ALA A 6 -11.03 20.98 -37.59
CA ALA A 6 -9.87 20.39 -36.95
C ALA A 6 -8.61 21.11 -37.44
N ALA A 7 -8.07 22.02 -36.64
CA ALA A 7 -6.69 22.46 -36.81
C ALA A 7 -5.80 21.31 -36.32
N ALA A 8 -5.10 20.65 -37.25
CA ALA A 8 -4.00 19.75 -36.89
C ALA A 8 -2.88 20.60 -36.27
N LEU A 9 -2.76 20.56 -34.93
CA LEU A 9 -1.63 21.16 -34.23
C LEU A 9 -0.36 20.36 -34.58
N SER A 10 0.46 20.92 -35.45
CA SER A 10 1.85 20.49 -35.61
C SER A 10 2.69 20.89 -34.40
N GLY A 11 3.32 19.92 -33.72
CA GLY A 11 4.67 20.11 -33.17
C GLY A 11 4.89 19.89 -31.67
N HIS A 12 3.89 19.57 -30.84
CA HIS A 12 4.18 19.24 -29.44
C HIS A 12 4.54 17.76 -29.30
N THR A 13 5.80 17.50 -28.99
CA THR A 13 6.30 16.15 -28.66
C THR A 13 6.25 15.94 -27.15
N TYR A 14 5.43 14.99 -26.71
CA TYR A 14 5.32 14.58 -25.31
C TYR A 14 6.52 13.71 -24.89
N ASP A 15 6.77 13.56 -23.59
CA ASP A 15 7.82 12.63 -23.12
C ASP A 15 7.38 11.18 -23.32
N ILE A 16 6.15 10.86 -22.93
CA ILE A 16 5.54 9.53 -23.14
C ILE A 16 4.17 9.72 -23.78
N VAL A 17 3.84 8.86 -24.75
CA VAL A 17 2.48 8.68 -25.26
C VAL A 17 2.01 7.26 -24.95
N VAL A 18 0.84 7.12 -24.35
CA VAL A 18 0.11 5.84 -24.30
C VAL A 18 -0.95 5.88 -25.40
N SER A 19 -0.83 5.03 -26.42
CA SER A 19 -1.64 5.10 -27.63
C SER A 19 -2.75 4.06 -27.68
N GLY A 20 -3.94 4.48 -28.11
CA GLY A 20 -5.03 3.60 -28.53
C GLY A 20 -5.71 2.76 -27.43
N GLY A 21 -5.41 3.00 -26.16
CA GLY A 21 -6.01 2.28 -25.04
C GLY A 21 -7.43 2.73 -24.71
N ARG A 22 -8.24 1.83 -24.14
CA ARG A 22 -9.53 2.19 -23.52
C ARG A 22 -9.23 2.85 -22.18
N VAL A 23 -9.28 4.17 -22.16
CA VAL A 23 -9.01 4.99 -20.98
C VAL A 23 -10.26 5.00 -20.09
N ILE A 24 -10.07 4.62 -18.83
CA ILE A 24 -11.08 4.68 -17.77
C ILE A 24 -10.64 5.72 -16.75
N ASP A 25 -11.37 6.83 -16.67
CA ASP A 25 -11.15 7.88 -15.68
C ASP A 25 -12.43 8.08 -14.84
N PRO A 26 -12.43 7.64 -13.56
CA PRO A 26 -13.57 7.78 -12.67
C PRO A 26 -13.97 9.23 -12.38
N GLU A 27 -13.04 10.18 -12.39
CA GLU A 27 -13.31 11.59 -12.06
C GLU A 27 -14.21 12.23 -13.12
N THR A 28 -13.83 12.04 -14.39
CA THR A 28 -14.59 12.59 -15.53
C THR A 28 -15.65 11.62 -16.06
N LYS A 29 -15.72 10.40 -15.52
CA LYS A 29 -16.55 9.28 -16.01
C LYS A 29 -16.23 8.89 -17.47
N LEU A 30 -15.01 9.18 -17.92
CA LEU A 30 -14.57 8.81 -19.25
C LEU A 30 -14.35 7.29 -19.30
N ASP A 31 -14.93 6.67 -20.31
CA ASP A 31 -14.72 5.28 -20.67
C ASP A 31 -14.73 5.17 -22.20
N ALA A 32 -13.56 5.38 -22.82
CA ALA A 32 -13.44 5.37 -24.28
C ALA A 32 -11.99 5.19 -24.75
N VAL A 33 -11.81 4.82 -26.02
CA VAL A 33 -10.49 4.77 -26.65
C VAL A 33 -9.90 6.17 -26.78
N ARG A 34 -8.70 6.38 -26.24
CA ARG A 34 -7.97 7.66 -26.26
C ARG A 34 -6.46 7.44 -26.36
N ASN A 35 -5.75 8.52 -26.65
CA ASN A 35 -4.31 8.62 -26.51
C ASN A 35 -4.01 9.54 -25.32
N ILE A 36 -3.05 9.16 -24.48
CA ILE A 36 -2.59 9.96 -23.34
C ILE A 36 -1.21 10.51 -23.64
N GLY A 37 -1.04 11.82 -23.53
CA GLY A 37 0.27 12.49 -23.62
C GLY A 37 0.74 12.90 -22.23
N ILE A 38 1.97 12.52 -21.87
CA ILE A 38 2.60 12.80 -20.57
C ILE A 38 3.84 13.65 -20.79
N THR A 39 3.98 14.71 -20.01
CA THR A 39 5.16 15.60 -20.00
C THR A 39 5.60 15.80 -18.54
N GLY A 40 6.84 15.44 -18.24
CA GLY A 40 7.33 15.35 -16.86
C GLY A 40 6.42 14.46 -16.00
N GLU A 41 5.94 15.00 -14.88
CA GLU A 41 5.12 14.28 -13.90
C GLU A 41 3.60 14.46 -14.12
N ARG A 42 3.18 15.00 -15.27
CA ARG A 42 1.77 15.34 -15.51
C ARG A 42 1.24 14.72 -16.80
N ILE A 43 -0.02 14.30 -16.73
CA ILE A 43 -0.84 14.06 -17.91
C ILE A 43 -1.11 15.42 -18.56
N ALA A 44 -0.51 15.65 -19.72
CA ALA A 44 -0.58 16.90 -20.46
C ALA A 44 -1.73 16.90 -21.48
N ALA A 45 -2.19 15.72 -21.93
CA ALA A 45 -3.31 15.62 -22.85
C ALA A 45 -4.03 14.26 -22.75
N VAL A 46 -5.35 14.29 -22.95
CA VAL A 46 -6.19 13.13 -23.25
C VAL A 46 -6.88 13.41 -24.58
N SER A 47 -6.53 12.66 -25.63
CA SER A 47 -6.87 13.01 -27.02
C SER A 47 -7.64 11.90 -27.72
N THR A 48 -8.57 12.29 -28.60
CA THR A 48 -9.20 11.37 -29.57
C THR A 48 -8.34 11.14 -30.81
N GLY A 49 -7.41 12.06 -31.11
CA GLY A 49 -6.49 11.97 -32.23
C GLY A 49 -5.09 11.47 -31.81
N PRO A 50 -4.24 11.08 -32.77
CA PRO A 50 -2.88 10.62 -32.50
C PRO A 50 -2.03 11.72 -31.84
N LEU A 51 -1.05 11.30 -31.02
CA LEU A 51 -0.08 12.18 -30.36
C LEU A 51 1.35 11.72 -30.71
N ALA A 52 2.30 12.65 -30.72
CA ALA A 52 3.72 12.36 -30.93
C ALA A 52 4.46 12.36 -29.58
N GLY A 53 5.15 11.28 -29.24
CA GLY A 53 5.93 11.15 -28.00
C GLY A 53 7.38 10.76 -28.27
N LYS A 54 8.31 11.14 -27.38
CA LYS A 54 9.69 10.63 -27.38
C LYS A 54 9.72 9.12 -27.16
N GLN A 55 8.83 8.63 -26.31
CA GLN A 55 8.51 7.22 -26.13
C GLN A 55 7.01 6.99 -26.39
N THR A 56 6.67 5.89 -27.06
CA THR A 56 5.28 5.48 -27.27
C THR A 56 5.06 4.09 -26.69
N ILE A 57 4.00 3.93 -25.92
CA ILE A 57 3.50 2.68 -25.37
C ILE A 57 2.22 2.35 -26.12
N ASP A 58 2.22 1.24 -26.84
CA ASP A 58 1.03 0.73 -27.54
C ASP A 58 0.09 0.05 -26.55
N ALA A 59 -1.10 0.61 -26.35
CA ALA A 59 -2.13 0.10 -25.45
C ALA A 59 -3.39 -0.38 -26.19
N HIS A 60 -3.33 -0.62 -27.50
CA HIS A 60 -4.50 -1.10 -28.25
C HIS A 60 -5.01 -2.43 -27.68
N GLY A 61 -6.34 -2.51 -27.47
CA GLY A 61 -6.98 -3.68 -26.87
C GLY A 61 -6.78 -3.82 -25.36
N LEU A 62 -6.06 -2.89 -24.72
CA LEU A 62 -5.82 -2.84 -23.29
C LEU A 62 -6.62 -1.72 -22.61
N ILE A 63 -6.70 -1.80 -21.28
CA ILE A 63 -7.25 -0.75 -20.44
C ILE A 63 -6.11 0.16 -19.98
N VAL A 64 -6.39 1.46 -19.94
CA VAL A 64 -5.52 2.47 -19.33
C VAL A 64 -6.31 3.10 -18.18
N SER A 65 -5.83 2.93 -16.95
CA SER A 65 -6.45 3.48 -15.74
C SER A 65 -5.47 4.37 -14.98
N PRO A 66 -5.94 5.19 -14.04
CA PRO A 66 -5.10 5.67 -12.95
C PRO A 66 -4.40 4.49 -12.26
N GLY A 67 -3.22 4.74 -11.71
CA GLY A 67 -2.54 3.77 -10.86
C GLY A 67 -3.37 3.52 -9.59
N PHE A 68 -3.30 2.28 -9.08
CA PHE A 68 -4.11 1.89 -7.93
C PHE A 68 -3.55 2.47 -6.63
N ILE A 69 -4.47 2.74 -5.70
CA ILE A 69 -4.19 3.20 -4.35
C ILE A 69 -4.53 2.06 -3.40
N ASP A 70 -3.50 1.47 -2.80
CA ASP A 70 -3.64 0.47 -1.75
C ASP A 70 -3.75 1.16 -0.40
N LEU A 71 -4.86 0.93 0.30
CA LEU A 71 -5.15 1.53 1.61
C LEU A 71 -4.64 0.68 2.78
N HIS A 72 -4.17 -0.53 2.51
CA HIS A 72 -3.90 -1.53 3.53
C HIS A 72 -2.64 -2.33 3.18
N SER A 73 -1.48 -1.73 3.46
CA SER A 73 -0.17 -2.28 3.08
C SER A 73 0.80 -2.36 4.24
N HIS A 74 1.12 -3.59 4.67
CA HIS A 74 2.20 -3.86 5.61
C HIS A 74 3.58 -3.91 4.96
N GLY A 75 3.64 -4.31 3.69
CA GLY A 75 4.88 -4.43 2.93
C GLY A 75 5.39 -3.05 2.54
N GLN A 76 6.35 -2.51 3.29
CA GLN A 76 6.82 -1.14 3.11
C GLN A 76 8.31 -1.03 2.79
N ASN A 77 8.94 -2.08 2.27
CA ASN A 77 10.32 -2.02 1.78
C ASN A 77 10.35 -2.07 0.24
N ASP A 78 11.53 -1.87 -0.34
CA ASP A 78 11.71 -1.83 -1.80
C ASP A 78 11.33 -3.15 -2.48
N GLU A 79 11.54 -4.28 -1.80
CA GLU A 79 11.15 -5.60 -2.31
C GLU A 79 9.63 -5.69 -2.45
N ASN A 80 8.88 -5.31 -1.41
CA ASN A 80 7.42 -5.32 -1.45
C ASN A 80 6.87 -4.36 -2.50
N GLN A 81 7.47 -3.18 -2.63
CA GLN A 81 7.03 -2.17 -3.61
C GLN A 81 7.20 -2.63 -5.05
N ARG A 82 8.21 -3.44 -5.36
CA ARG A 82 8.37 -4.00 -6.71
C ARG A 82 7.16 -4.86 -7.09
N TYR A 83 6.69 -5.70 -6.18
CA TYR A 83 5.49 -6.50 -6.41
C TYR A 83 4.24 -5.63 -6.54
N GLN A 84 4.09 -4.62 -5.70
CA GLN A 84 2.97 -3.66 -5.78
C GLN A 84 2.92 -2.94 -7.14
N VAL A 85 4.07 -2.51 -7.67
CA VAL A 85 4.15 -1.91 -9.00
C VAL A 85 3.72 -2.88 -10.11
N HIS A 86 4.06 -4.18 -9.99
CA HIS A 86 3.61 -5.19 -10.94
C HIS A 86 2.08 -5.40 -10.95
N ASP A 87 1.43 -5.14 -9.80
CA ASP A 87 -0.03 -5.18 -9.68
C ASP A 87 -0.70 -3.83 -10.06
N GLY A 88 0.09 -2.84 -10.50
CA GLY A 88 -0.41 -1.52 -10.91
C GLY A 88 -0.62 -0.53 -9.76
N VAL A 89 -0.14 -0.84 -8.56
CA VAL A 89 -0.19 0.06 -7.40
C VAL A 89 0.87 1.15 -7.54
N THR A 90 0.43 2.41 -7.48
CA THR A 90 1.32 3.59 -7.52
C THR A 90 1.35 4.35 -6.20
N THR A 91 0.42 4.04 -5.28
CA THR A 91 0.35 4.63 -3.95
C THR A 91 -0.03 3.55 -2.94
N ALA A 92 0.77 3.40 -1.89
CA ALA A 92 0.47 2.51 -0.77
C ALA A 92 0.37 3.29 0.54
N LEU A 93 -0.70 3.08 1.28
CA LEU A 93 -0.99 3.75 2.55
C LEU A 93 -1.04 2.74 3.70
N GLU A 94 -0.29 3.00 4.77
CA GLU A 94 -0.37 2.25 6.03
C GLU A 94 -1.46 2.85 6.92
N LEU A 95 -2.70 2.41 6.70
CA LEU A 95 -3.87 2.94 7.40
C LEU A 95 -4.47 1.97 8.42
N GLU A 96 -3.96 0.74 8.54
CA GLU A 96 -4.49 -0.21 9.53
C GLU A 96 -3.89 0.05 10.91
N ILE A 97 -2.58 -0.16 11.04
CA ILE A 97 -1.89 -0.04 12.33
C ILE A 97 -1.44 1.41 12.53
N GLY A 98 -1.04 2.05 11.44
CA GLY A 98 -0.43 3.38 11.45
C GLY A 98 0.96 3.39 12.09
N VAL A 99 1.49 4.58 12.31
CA VAL A 99 2.86 4.80 12.82
C VAL A 99 2.87 5.68 14.07
N ALA A 100 3.88 5.52 14.93
CA ALA A 100 4.07 6.39 16.08
C ALA A 100 4.76 7.71 15.69
N ASP A 101 5.98 7.62 15.16
CA ASP A 101 6.74 8.78 14.67
C ASP A 101 6.45 9.03 13.18
N VAL A 102 5.42 9.85 12.91
CA VAL A 102 5.03 10.22 11.53
C VAL A 102 6.17 10.94 10.81
N ASP A 103 6.84 11.87 11.47
CA ASP A 103 7.91 12.67 10.87
C ASP A 103 9.13 11.81 10.55
N GLY A 104 9.54 10.95 11.49
CA GLY A 104 10.60 9.97 11.28
C GLY A 104 10.27 9.02 10.13
N TRP A 105 9.04 8.52 10.08
CA TRP A 105 8.58 7.61 9.03
C TRP A 105 8.69 8.24 7.63
N TYR A 106 8.29 9.51 7.46
CA TYR A 106 8.45 10.23 6.19
C TYR A 106 9.91 10.52 5.88
N ARG A 107 10.71 10.97 6.85
CA ARG A 107 12.13 11.29 6.67
C ARG A 107 12.95 10.10 6.19
N GLU A 108 12.62 8.89 6.66
CA GLU A 108 13.25 7.65 6.18
C GLU A 108 13.01 7.41 4.69
N ARG A 109 11.90 7.91 4.15
CA ARG A 109 11.33 7.54 2.84
C ARG A 109 11.48 8.64 1.80
N GLU A 110 11.61 9.90 2.21
CA GLU A 110 11.70 11.05 1.32
C GLU A 110 12.81 10.85 0.25
N GLY A 111 12.42 10.96 -1.02
CA GLY A 111 13.32 10.79 -2.17
C GLY A 111 13.82 9.36 -2.44
N LYS A 112 13.32 8.34 -1.73
CA LYS A 112 13.84 6.95 -1.82
C LYS A 112 12.82 5.91 -2.31
N ARG A 113 11.53 6.22 -2.29
CA ARG A 113 10.47 5.24 -2.56
C ARG A 113 10.22 5.05 -4.04
N ILE A 114 9.86 3.83 -4.42
CA ILE A 114 9.48 3.45 -5.77
C ILE A 114 8.06 3.93 -6.08
N ILE A 115 7.18 3.94 -5.07
CA ILE A 115 5.79 4.39 -5.15
C ILE A 115 5.48 5.46 -4.11
N ASN A 116 4.39 6.19 -4.31
CA ASN A 116 3.90 7.13 -3.32
C ASN A 116 3.55 6.39 -2.02
N SER A 117 3.86 7.02 -0.88
CA SER A 117 3.70 6.41 0.43
C SER A 117 2.99 7.37 1.37
N GLY A 118 2.09 6.86 2.21
CA GLY A 118 1.51 7.61 3.31
C GLY A 118 1.16 6.69 4.49
N ALA A 119 0.90 7.27 5.65
CA ALA A 119 0.53 6.52 6.85
C ALA A 119 -0.41 7.33 7.74
N SER A 120 -1.23 6.61 8.51
CA SER A 120 -2.01 7.19 9.61
C SER A 120 -1.20 7.23 10.91
N ALA A 121 -1.59 8.09 11.85
CA ALA A 121 -1.09 8.01 13.22
C ALA A 121 -1.70 6.79 13.93
N GLY A 122 -0.86 5.87 14.36
CA GLY A 122 -1.30 4.57 14.84
C GLY A 122 -1.71 4.58 16.31
N HIS A 123 -2.93 4.16 16.64
CA HIS A 123 -3.37 4.06 18.04
C HIS A 123 -2.52 3.06 18.83
N VAL A 124 -2.29 1.88 18.26
CA VAL A 124 -1.52 0.80 18.88
C VAL A 124 -0.07 1.24 19.19
N PRO A 125 0.73 1.71 18.21
CA PRO A 125 2.10 2.13 18.49
C PRO A 125 2.20 3.39 19.36
N ASN A 126 1.15 4.22 19.47
CA ASN A 126 1.16 5.40 20.34
C ASN A 126 0.65 5.14 21.77
N ARG A 127 -0.23 4.15 21.99
CA ARG A 127 -0.90 3.94 23.29
C ARG A 127 -0.53 2.64 23.98
N MET A 128 -0.22 1.60 23.22
CA MET A 128 -0.03 0.25 23.76
C MET A 128 1.45 -0.10 23.90
N PHE A 129 2.30 0.54 23.11
CA PHE A 129 3.73 0.25 23.08
C PHE A 129 4.53 1.52 23.36
N ASP A 130 5.59 1.37 24.15
CA ASP A 130 6.65 2.37 24.20
C ASP A 130 7.61 2.05 23.05
N PRO A 131 7.70 2.90 22.01
CA PRO A 131 8.52 2.63 20.84
C PRO A 131 10.02 2.56 21.16
N GLN A 132 10.46 3.03 22.34
CA GLN A 132 11.86 2.89 22.78
C GLN A 132 12.18 1.53 23.40
N THR A 133 11.18 0.82 23.93
CA THR A 133 11.39 -0.41 24.70
C THR A 133 10.71 -1.65 24.12
N MET A 134 9.73 -1.47 23.23
CA MET A 134 9.03 -2.56 22.56
C MET A 134 9.88 -3.18 21.44
N ALA A 135 10.07 -4.49 21.47
CA ALA A 135 10.78 -5.23 20.41
C ALA A 135 10.37 -6.69 20.36
N ASP A 136 10.20 -7.24 19.15
CA ASP A 136 10.16 -8.69 18.96
C ASP A 136 11.58 -9.26 19.04
N ARG A 137 11.74 -10.36 19.79
CA ARG A 137 13.02 -11.02 20.04
C ARG A 137 13.04 -12.47 19.56
N ALA A 138 11.88 -13.05 19.25
CA ALA A 138 11.81 -14.42 18.79
C ALA A 138 12.52 -14.57 17.44
N THR A 139 13.22 -15.68 17.26
CA THR A 139 13.86 -16.03 15.99
C THR A 139 13.48 -17.45 15.58
N PHE A 140 13.73 -17.83 14.33
CA PHE A 140 13.57 -19.23 13.90
C PHE A 140 14.34 -20.22 14.78
N ARG A 141 15.48 -19.80 15.37
CA ARG A 141 16.30 -20.65 16.26
C ARG A 141 15.85 -20.59 17.72
N ASN A 142 15.26 -19.47 18.14
CA ASN A 142 14.73 -19.28 19.49
C ASN A 142 13.29 -18.75 19.42
N PRO A 143 12.30 -19.61 19.09
CA PRO A 143 10.96 -19.16 18.78
C PRO A 143 10.13 -18.78 20.02
N THR A 144 10.60 -19.10 21.23
CA THR A 144 9.88 -18.84 22.49
C THR A 144 10.48 -17.71 23.31
N GLU A 145 11.37 -16.91 22.72
CA GLU A 145 11.93 -15.74 23.41
C GLU A 145 10.85 -14.68 23.67
N PRO A 146 10.67 -14.20 24.92
CA PRO A 146 9.68 -13.17 25.20
C PRO A 146 10.01 -11.84 24.53
N SER A 147 8.98 -11.18 23.98
CA SER A 147 9.09 -9.81 23.47
C SER A 147 9.49 -8.83 24.58
N ALA A 148 10.22 -7.77 24.22
CA ALA A 148 10.54 -6.66 25.12
C ALA A 148 9.37 -5.67 25.23
N GLY A 149 9.32 -4.89 26.32
CA GLY A 149 8.38 -3.77 26.47
C GLY A 149 6.97 -4.13 26.97
N ILE A 150 6.58 -5.41 26.94
CA ILE A 150 5.29 -5.85 27.48
C ILE A 150 5.31 -5.84 29.01
N ARG A 151 4.52 -4.95 29.61
CA ARG A 151 4.53 -4.74 31.06
C ARG A 151 3.48 -5.53 31.83
N HIS A 152 2.30 -5.72 31.26
CA HIS A 152 1.20 -6.46 31.88
C HIS A 152 0.45 -7.31 30.84
N VAL A 153 0.21 -8.58 31.17
CA VAL A 153 -0.64 -9.48 30.38
C VAL A 153 -1.58 -10.19 31.34
N LEU A 154 -2.88 -10.06 31.07
CA LEU A 154 -3.93 -10.73 31.82
C LEU A 154 -4.57 -11.79 30.92
N VAL A 155 -4.72 -13.01 31.43
CA VAL A 155 -5.47 -14.10 30.78
C VAL A 155 -6.54 -14.56 31.77
N ASN A 156 -7.81 -14.54 31.37
CA ASN A 156 -8.95 -14.86 32.24
C ASN A 156 -8.90 -14.14 33.62
N GLY A 157 -8.45 -12.88 33.63
CA GLY A 157 -8.33 -12.06 34.85
C GLY A 157 -7.07 -12.34 35.70
N GLY A 158 -6.31 -13.39 35.41
CA GLY A 158 -5.03 -13.68 36.08
C GLY A 158 -3.83 -13.05 35.36
N ALA A 159 -2.86 -12.52 36.10
CA ALA A 159 -1.66 -11.92 35.53
C ALA A 159 -0.63 -12.97 35.11
N VAL A 160 -0.37 -13.06 33.81
CA VAL A 160 0.72 -13.87 33.22
C VAL A 160 2.01 -13.06 33.15
N ILE A 161 1.91 -11.76 32.85
CA ILE A 161 3.02 -10.81 32.97
C ILE A 161 2.58 -9.70 33.94
N ARG A 162 3.41 -9.39 34.93
CA ARG A 162 3.20 -8.29 35.87
C ARG A 162 4.50 -7.50 36.03
N ASP A 163 4.43 -6.19 35.80
CA ASP A 163 5.59 -5.30 35.90
C ASP A 163 6.80 -5.78 35.07
N GLY A 164 6.50 -6.31 33.88
CA GLY A 164 7.49 -6.85 32.94
C GLY A 164 8.04 -8.23 33.30
N GLN A 165 7.58 -8.85 34.40
CA GLN A 165 8.01 -10.19 34.82
C GLN A 165 7.01 -11.24 34.34
N LEU A 166 7.47 -12.22 33.56
CA LEU A 166 6.70 -13.37 33.12
C LEU A 166 6.63 -14.44 34.20
N ASP A 167 5.42 -14.84 34.58
CA ASP A 167 5.19 -16.05 35.38
C ASP A 167 5.09 -17.26 34.44
N GLY A 168 6.20 -18.01 34.31
CA GLY A 168 6.28 -19.21 33.48
C GLY A 168 5.38 -20.36 33.97
N ALA A 169 4.86 -20.31 35.20
CA ALA A 169 3.93 -21.29 35.75
C ALA A 169 2.44 -20.89 35.56
N ALA A 170 2.15 -19.63 35.21
CA ALA A 170 0.78 -19.15 35.02
C ALA A 170 0.05 -19.92 33.90
N ARG A 171 -1.09 -20.54 34.22
CA ARG A 171 -1.94 -21.29 33.29
C ARG A 171 -3.41 -20.89 33.42
N PHE A 172 -3.69 -19.60 33.26
CA PHE A 172 -5.06 -19.07 33.34
C PHE A 172 -5.87 -19.29 32.06
N GLY A 173 -5.23 -19.63 30.95
CA GLY A 173 -5.90 -19.87 29.67
C GLY A 173 -6.62 -21.21 29.63
N GLN A 174 -7.70 -21.27 28.84
CA GLN A 174 -8.44 -22.50 28.56
C GLN A 174 -8.41 -22.75 27.06
N ALA A 175 -8.00 -23.95 26.65
CA ALA A 175 -8.05 -24.32 25.23
C ALA A 175 -9.50 -24.38 24.75
N ILE A 176 -9.83 -23.63 23.71
CA ILE A 176 -11.10 -23.75 23.01
C ILE A 176 -11.03 -25.02 22.18
N ARG A 177 -11.94 -25.97 22.43
CA ARG A 177 -12.04 -27.23 21.68
C ARG A 177 -13.38 -27.24 20.95
N ALA A 178 -13.35 -27.44 19.63
CA ALA A 178 -14.56 -27.76 18.91
C ALA A 178 -15.05 -29.16 19.33
N PRO A 179 -16.38 -29.41 19.40
CA PRO A 179 -16.88 -30.77 19.53
C PRO A 179 -16.38 -31.58 18.34
N GLN A 180 -15.81 -32.76 18.59
CA GLN A 180 -15.67 -33.72 17.50
C GLN A 180 -17.07 -34.24 17.17
N THR A 181 -17.77 -33.57 16.25
CA THR A 181 -18.83 -34.25 15.52
C THR A 181 -18.19 -35.42 14.78
N GLU A 182 -18.81 -36.58 14.89
CA GLU A 182 -18.34 -37.84 14.31
C GLU A 182 -17.83 -37.57 12.88
N ARG A 183 -16.55 -37.88 12.64
CA ARG A 183 -15.99 -37.85 11.30
C ARG A 183 -16.91 -38.71 10.44
N ARG A 184 -17.54 -38.09 9.43
CA ARG A 184 -18.14 -38.87 8.34
C ARG A 184 -17.02 -39.75 7.79
N GLN A 185 -17.16 -41.06 8.01
CA GLN A 185 -16.41 -42.08 7.27
C GLN A 185 -16.80 -42.01 5.80
#